data_AF-A0A1W9M5V8-F1
#
_entry.id   AF-A0A1W9M5V8-F1
#
_cell.length_a   1.000
_cell.length_b   1.000
_cell.length_c   1.000
_cell.angle_alpha   90.00
_cell.angle_beta   90.00
_cell.angle_gamma   90.00
#
_symmetry.space_group_name_H-M   'P 1'
#
loop_
_entity.id
_entity.type
_entity.pdbx_description
1 polymer ?
#
loop_
_entity_poly.entity_id
_entity_poly.type
_entity_poly.pdbx_seq_one_letter_code
_entity_poly.pdbx_strand_id
1 'polypeptide(L)'
;MSTEPKRDIYMEIKEKWQSFEDKWMSMMIHPRTFFTELDKYEAWEEVIIFNAVCGLLAGLMKTVLTFGKAWITLLIYPPLLIAVSGISGVILFLSFKMCGGEGEFEQTVKIAGYTQAVGIFSFGIPVIGPLLCFYQLVLLIVMGEVAHGLDARRSFYAIVIPLILCLCLMTLITTITGLSFFGGILSHKGQI
;
A
#
# COMPACT_ATOMS: atom_id res chain seq x y z
N MET A 1 -18.28 15.75 42.02
CA MET A 1 -17.84 14.34 42.01
C MET A 1 -17.77 13.92 40.55
N SER A 2 -16.55 13.65 40.06
CA SER A 2 -16.13 13.80 38.67
C SER A 2 -16.74 12.76 37.71
N THR A 3 -17.56 13.25 36.78
CA THR A 3 -18.00 12.53 35.57
C THR A 3 -17.07 12.77 34.36
N GLU A 4 -15.94 13.47 34.56
CA GLU A 4 -15.06 13.98 33.50
C GLU A 4 -14.15 12.95 32.78
N PRO A 5 -13.53 11.95 33.42
CA PRO A 5 -12.47 11.18 32.74
C PRO A 5 -12.95 10.32 31.56
N LYS A 6 -14.23 9.90 31.56
CA LYS A 6 -14.80 9.15 30.42
C LYS A 6 -15.14 10.04 29.23
N ARG A 7 -15.43 11.33 29.47
CA ARG A 7 -15.76 12.29 28.41
C ARG A 7 -14.49 12.65 27.62
N ASP A 8 -13.37 12.82 28.32
CA ASP A 8 -12.10 13.21 27.70
C ASP A 8 -11.57 12.12 26.74
N ILE A 9 -11.60 10.86 27.17
CA ILE A 9 -11.20 9.72 26.33
C ILE A 9 -12.08 9.61 25.08
N TYR A 10 -13.39 9.80 25.22
CA TYR A 10 -14.31 9.74 24.09
C TYR A 10 -14.00 10.84 23.06
N MET A 11 -13.73 12.06 23.51
CA MET A 11 -13.39 13.18 22.63
C MET A 11 -12.06 12.92 21.91
N GLU A 12 -11.04 12.44 22.61
CA GLU A 12 -9.74 12.10 22.01
C GLU A 12 -9.88 11.03 20.91
N ILE A 13 -10.64 9.96 21.17
CA ILE A 13 -10.86 8.89 20.18
C ILE A 13 -11.60 9.45 18.95
N LYS A 14 -12.62 10.28 19.18
CA LYS A 14 -13.40 10.89 18.11
C LYS A 14 -12.52 11.78 17.23
N GLU A 15 -11.67 12.62 17.83
CA GLU A 15 -10.75 13.50 17.11
C GLU A 15 -9.74 12.71 16.27
N LYS A 16 -9.16 11.65 16.82
CA LYS A 16 -8.25 10.76 16.07
C LYS A 16 -8.93 10.07 14.91
N TRP A 17 -10.18 9.62 15.11
CA TRP A 17 -10.97 9.00 14.05
C TRP A 17 -11.28 9.99 12.92
N GLN A 18 -11.72 11.20 13.27
CA GLN A 18 -11.98 12.25 12.29
C GLN A 18 -10.72 12.62 11.50
N SER A 19 -9.58 12.77 12.19
CA SER A 19 -8.29 13.01 11.54
C SER A 19 -7.90 11.91 10.56
N PHE A 20 -8.08 10.64 10.93
CA PHE A 20 -7.85 9.52 10.02
C PHE A 20 -8.77 9.55 8.80
N GLU A 21 -10.08 9.76 9.02
CA GLU A 21 -11.08 9.83 7.95
C GLU A 21 -10.79 10.97 6.97
N ASP A 22 -10.46 12.15 7.48
CA ASP A 22 -10.11 13.32 6.69
C ASP A 22 -8.86 13.07 5.83
N LYS A 23 -7.81 12.47 6.43
CA LYS A 23 -6.60 12.07 5.68
C LYS A 23 -6.93 11.04 4.61
N TRP A 24 -7.69 10.01 4.96
CA TRP A 24 -8.08 8.94 4.05
C TRP A 24 -8.89 9.49 2.86
N MET A 25 -9.91 10.31 3.13
CA MET A 25 -10.74 10.95 2.10
C MET A 25 -9.95 11.93 1.23
N SER A 26 -9.13 12.78 1.85
CA SER A 26 -8.30 13.75 1.14
C SER A 26 -7.32 13.05 0.20
N MET A 27 -6.66 11.98 0.66
CA MET A 27 -5.82 11.14 -0.18
C MET A 27 -6.62 10.52 -1.34
N MET A 28 -7.82 9.99 -1.05
CA MET A 28 -8.61 9.24 -2.04
C MET A 28 -9.24 10.13 -3.11
N ILE A 29 -9.53 11.40 -2.81
CA ILE A 29 -10.28 12.30 -3.70
C ILE A 29 -9.41 13.44 -4.24
N HIS A 30 -8.48 13.95 -3.43
CA HIS A 30 -7.64 15.10 -3.74
C HIS A 30 -6.14 14.79 -3.56
N PRO A 31 -5.61 13.74 -4.20
CA PRO A 31 -4.25 13.23 -3.93
C PRO A 31 -3.14 14.26 -4.18
N ARG A 32 -3.33 15.15 -5.16
CA ARG A 32 -2.36 16.23 -5.44
C ARG A 32 -2.29 17.20 -4.26
N THR A 33 -3.44 17.70 -3.80
CA THR A 33 -3.53 18.66 -2.68
C THR A 33 -3.07 18.03 -1.37
N PHE A 34 -3.46 16.76 -1.11
CA PHE A 34 -3.03 16.00 0.05
C PHE A 34 -1.50 16.01 0.19
N PHE A 35 -0.79 15.68 -0.89
CA PHE A 35 0.67 15.57 -0.83
C PHE A 35 1.40 16.93 -0.82
N THR A 36 0.83 17.97 -1.43
CA THR A 36 1.43 19.31 -1.42
C THR A 36 1.29 20.02 -0.07
N GLU A 37 0.13 19.89 0.58
CA GLU A 37 -0.24 20.74 1.71
C GLU A 37 -0.27 19.99 3.04
N LEU A 38 -0.77 18.76 3.05
CA LEU A 38 -1.10 18.06 4.30
C LEU A 38 0.06 17.22 4.82
N ASP A 39 0.73 16.48 3.94
CA ASP A 39 1.63 15.40 4.38
C ASP A 39 3.13 15.68 4.17
N LYS A 40 3.50 16.69 3.38
CA LYS A 40 4.90 16.95 3.01
C LYS A 40 5.85 17.00 4.21
N TYR A 41 5.36 17.44 5.37
CA TYR A 41 6.11 17.64 6.60
C TYR A 41 5.71 16.74 7.78
N GLU A 42 4.76 15.80 7.60
CA GLU A 42 4.36 14.91 8.71
C GLU A 42 5.46 13.92 9.07
N ALA A 43 5.50 13.46 10.31
CA ALA A 43 6.49 12.45 10.70
C ALA A 43 6.16 11.09 10.07
N TRP A 44 7.19 10.32 9.71
CA TRP A 44 7.03 8.98 9.15
C TRP A 44 6.24 8.02 10.07
N GLU A 45 6.23 8.26 11.39
CA GLU A 45 5.44 7.48 12.35
C GLU A 45 3.93 7.53 12.08
N GLU A 46 3.41 8.68 11.63
CA GLU A 46 2.00 8.86 11.29
C GLU A 46 1.59 7.94 10.13
N VAL A 47 2.50 7.73 9.17
CA VAL A 47 2.28 6.82 8.03
C VAL A 47 2.21 5.37 8.49
N ILE A 48 3.02 4.96 9.47
CA ILE A 48 2.97 3.61 10.02
C ILE A 48 1.61 3.37 10.69
N ILE A 49 1.16 4.32 11.51
CA ILE A 49 -0.12 4.24 12.20
C ILE A 49 -1.25 4.19 11.17
N PHE A 50 -1.20 5.06 10.15
CA PHE A 50 -2.16 5.07 9.06
C PHE A 50 -2.23 3.71 8.34
N ASN A 51 -1.09 3.10 8.02
CA ASN A 51 -1.03 1.78 7.38
C ASN A 51 -1.54 0.66 8.30
N ALA A 52 -1.23 0.72 9.59
CA ALA A 52 -1.74 -0.23 10.56
C ALA A 52 -3.27 -0.18 10.64
N VAL A 53 -3.85 1.03 10.70
CA VAL A 53 -5.30 1.24 10.71
C VAL A 53 -5.93 0.77 9.39
N CYS A 54 -5.36 1.11 8.24
CA CYS A 54 -5.84 0.64 6.94
C CYS A 54 -5.82 -0.89 6.86
N GLY A 55 -4.75 -1.53 7.34
CA GLY A 55 -4.62 -2.99 7.34
C GLY A 55 -5.64 -3.65 8.27
N LEU A 56 -5.88 -3.05 9.44
CA LEU A 56 -6.89 -3.53 10.38
C LEU A 56 -8.29 -3.45 9.79
N LEU A 57 -8.64 -2.30 9.17
CA LEU A 57 -9.93 -2.10 8.50
C LEU A 57 -10.11 -3.06 7.32
N ALA A 58 -9.08 -3.27 6.50
CA ALA A 58 -9.08 -4.25 5.43
C ALA A 58 -9.36 -5.67 5.96
N GLY A 59 -8.67 -6.06 7.04
CA GLY A 59 -8.81 -7.37 7.67
C GLY A 59 -10.19 -7.56 8.29
N LEU A 60 -10.72 -6.52 8.94
CA LEU A 60 -12.08 -6.52 9.49
C LEU A 60 -13.10 -6.72 8.38
N MET A 61 -13.00 -5.94 7.31
CA MET A 61 -13.94 -6.03 6.19
C MET A 61 -13.88 -7.41 5.53
N LYS A 62 -12.68 -7.96 5.29
CA LYS A 62 -12.52 -9.32 4.76
C LYS A 62 -13.10 -10.39 5.70
N THR A 63 -12.90 -10.24 7.00
CA THR A 63 -13.44 -11.17 8.00
C THR A 63 -14.96 -11.15 7.99
N VAL A 64 -15.58 -9.98 7.91
CA VAL A 64 -17.04 -9.83 7.78
C VAL A 64 -17.56 -10.46 6.50
N LEU A 65 -16.95 -10.15 5.34
CA LEU A 65 -17.38 -10.66 4.03
C LEU A 65 -17.18 -12.17 3.86
N THR A 66 -16.27 -12.76 4.64
CA THR A 66 -16.04 -14.22 4.67
C THR A 66 -16.75 -14.92 5.81
N PHE A 67 -17.67 -14.24 6.50
CA PHE A 67 -18.43 -14.77 7.64
C PHE A 67 -17.52 -15.35 8.74
N GLY A 68 -16.45 -14.62 9.09
CA GLY A 68 -15.50 -14.99 10.14
C GLY A 68 -14.37 -15.92 9.73
N LYS A 69 -14.43 -16.52 8.53
CA LYS A 69 -13.43 -17.52 8.08
C LYS A 69 -12.03 -16.93 7.90
N ALA A 70 -11.91 -15.64 7.59
CA ALA A 70 -10.64 -14.96 7.37
C ALA A 70 -10.13 -14.16 8.57
N TRP A 71 -10.51 -14.49 9.81
CA TRP A 71 -10.13 -13.73 11.01
C TRP A 71 -8.62 -13.51 11.15
N ILE A 72 -7.79 -14.45 10.69
CA ILE A 72 -6.32 -14.35 10.72
C ILE A 72 -5.80 -13.09 9.99
N THR A 73 -6.56 -12.56 9.04
CA THR A 73 -6.20 -11.34 8.30
C THR A 73 -6.16 -10.09 9.18
N LEU A 74 -6.87 -10.08 10.31
CA LEU A 74 -6.78 -9.01 11.32
C LEU A 74 -5.36 -8.89 11.91
N LEU A 75 -4.64 -10.01 11.97
CA LEU A 75 -3.26 -10.05 12.47
C LEU A 75 -2.23 -9.83 11.36
N ILE A 76 -2.53 -10.30 10.14
CA ILE A 76 -1.58 -10.30 9.02
C ILE A 76 -1.57 -8.95 8.31
N TYR A 77 -2.72 -8.32 8.06
CA TYR A 77 -2.79 -7.16 7.16
C TYR A 77 -2.10 -5.91 7.70
N PRO A 78 -2.20 -5.54 8.99
CA PRO A 78 -1.46 -4.38 9.52
C PRO A 78 0.06 -4.45 9.29
N PRO A 79 0.80 -5.50 9.74
CA PRO A 79 2.23 -5.58 9.49
C PRO A 79 2.58 -5.77 8.00
N LEU A 80 1.70 -6.43 7.23
CA LEU A 80 1.89 -6.59 5.79
C LEU A 80 1.88 -5.24 5.06
N LEU A 81 0.89 -4.37 5.33
CA LEU A 81 0.83 -3.06 4.66
C LEU A 81 2.01 -2.17 5.05
N ILE A 82 2.45 -2.22 6.31
CA ILE A 82 3.67 -1.51 6.76
C ILE A 82 4.89 -2.03 5.97
N ALA A 83 5.11 -3.34 5.92
CA ALA A 83 6.25 -3.93 5.21
C ALA A 83 6.22 -3.61 3.70
N VAL A 84 5.05 -3.75 3.06
CA VAL A 84 4.87 -3.45 1.65
C VAL A 84 5.14 -1.97 1.37
N SER A 85 4.67 -1.05 2.22
CA SER A 85 4.91 0.38 2.04
C SER A 85 6.40 0.74 2.10
N GLY A 86 7.15 0.15 3.04
CA GLY A 86 8.60 0.36 3.13
C GLY A 86 9.35 -0.19 1.91
N ILE A 87 9.08 -1.44 1.52
CA ILE A 87 9.74 -2.08 0.38
C ILE A 87 9.41 -1.33 -0.92
N SER A 88 8.13 -1.02 -1.14
CA SER A 88 7.71 -0.27 -2.33
C SER A 88 8.27 1.15 -2.33
N GLY A 89 8.35 1.82 -1.19
CA GLY A 89 8.99 3.13 -1.06
C GLY A 89 10.45 3.13 -1.53
N VAL A 90 11.24 2.11 -1.17
CA VAL A 90 12.63 1.95 -1.64
C VAL A 90 12.68 1.75 -3.16
N ILE A 91 11.89 0.82 -3.69
CA ILE A 91 11.86 0.51 -5.13
C ILE A 91 11.43 1.73 -5.94
N LEU A 92 10.38 2.42 -5.49
CA LEU A 92 9.86 3.62 -6.13
C LEU A 92 10.85 4.77 -6.05
N PHE A 93 11.55 4.96 -4.94
CA PHE A 93 12.53 6.03 -4.80
C PHE A 93 13.64 5.89 -5.83
N LEU A 94 14.20 4.69 -5.97
CA LEU A 94 15.20 4.40 -6.99
C LEU A 94 14.65 4.65 -8.40
N SER A 95 13.42 4.22 -8.66
CA SER A 95 12.80 4.36 -9.98
C SER A 95 12.51 5.83 -10.34
N PHE A 96 12.04 6.63 -9.39
CA PHE A 96 11.85 8.07 -9.57
C PHE A 96 13.18 8.78 -9.77
N LYS A 97 14.24 8.44 -9.02
CA LYS A 97 15.58 8.98 -9.21
C LYS A 97 16.15 8.64 -10.59
N MET A 98 15.95 7.42 -11.08
CA MET A 98 16.34 7.02 -12.44
C MET A 98 15.61 7.81 -13.53
N CYS A 99 14.39 8.30 -13.24
CA CYS A 99 13.62 9.14 -14.17
C CYS A 99 13.92 10.64 -14.02
N GLY A 100 14.94 11.01 -13.23
CA GLY A 100 15.34 12.40 -13.01
C GLY A 100 14.57 13.12 -11.90
N GLY A 101 13.94 12.39 -10.98
CA GLY A 101 13.15 12.95 -9.89
C GLY A 101 14.01 13.63 -8.81
N GLU A 102 13.58 14.80 -8.35
CA GLU A 102 14.30 15.60 -7.35
C GLU A 102 13.89 15.29 -5.91
N GLY A 103 12.78 14.55 -5.73
CA GLY A 103 12.18 14.26 -4.43
C GLY A 103 13.07 13.45 -3.50
N GLU A 104 12.74 13.50 -2.21
CA GLU A 104 13.50 12.83 -1.15
C GLU A 104 13.00 11.40 -0.91
N PHE A 105 13.84 10.60 -0.24
CA PHE A 105 13.50 9.22 0.11
C PHE A 105 12.26 9.17 1.01
N GLU A 106 12.24 10.02 2.05
CA GLU A 106 11.14 10.08 3.01
C GLU A 106 9.80 10.38 2.32
N GLN A 107 9.77 11.35 1.41
CA GLN A 107 8.59 11.67 0.60
C GLN A 107 8.10 10.47 -0.19
N THR A 108 9.00 9.67 -0.75
CA THR A 108 8.60 8.50 -1.54
C THR A 108 8.01 7.39 -0.69
N VAL A 109 8.58 7.16 0.50
CA VAL A 109 8.04 6.20 1.47
C VAL A 109 6.66 6.65 1.96
N LYS A 110 6.45 7.95 2.20
CA LYS A 110 5.14 8.51 2.54
C LYS A 110 4.11 8.23 1.45
N ILE A 111 4.42 8.51 0.19
CA ILE A 111 3.55 8.19 -0.95
C ILE A 111 3.19 6.70 -0.97
N ALA A 112 4.20 5.84 -0.85
CA ALA A 112 4.00 4.39 -0.84
C ALA A 112 3.15 3.90 0.35
N GLY A 113 3.25 4.58 1.50
CA GLY A 113 2.44 4.34 2.67
C GLY A 113 1.01 4.84 2.51
N TYR A 114 0.80 6.13 2.26
CA TYR A 114 -0.55 6.67 2.13
C TYR A 114 -1.34 6.00 1.03
N THR A 115 -0.72 5.61 -0.09
CA THR A 115 -1.42 4.82 -1.14
C THR A 115 -2.02 3.50 -0.68
N GLN A 116 -1.60 2.96 0.48
CA GLN A 116 -2.24 1.80 1.11
C GLN A 116 -3.66 2.08 1.63
N ALA A 117 -4.13 3.34 1.62
CA ALA A 117 -5.54 3.68 1.90
C ALA A 117 -6.52 2.91 1.00
N VAL A 118 -6.10 2.67 -0.25
CA VAL A 118 -6.84 1.84 -1.22
C VAL A 118 -6.96 0.39 -0.74
N GLY A 119 -6.00 -0.07 0.06
CA GLY A 119 -5.90 -1.40 0.63
C GLY A 119 -7.11 -1.80 1.48
N ILE A 120 -7.80 -0.84 2.12
CA ILE A 120 -9.05 -1.10 2.86
C ILE A 120 -10.00 -1.87 1.98
N PHE A 121 -10.32 -1.32 0.82
CA PHE A 121 -11.26 -1.93 -0.12
C PHE A 121 -10.62 -2.99 -1.00
N SER A 122 -9.34 -2.79 -1.39
CA SER A 122 -8.67 -3.69 -2.33
C SER A 122 -8.49 -5.10 -1.76
N PHE A 123 -8.02 -5.19 -0.51
CA PHE A 123 -7.86 -6.49 0.16
C PHE A 123 -9.15 -7.00 0.80
N GLY A 124 -10.05 -6.10 1.17
CA GLY A 124 -11.28 -6.47 1.84
C GLY A 124 -12.34 -7.06 0.91
N ILE A 125 -12.54 -6.51 -0.31
CA ILE A 125 -13.57 -6.96 -1.26
C ILE A 125 -12.91 -7.67 -2.46
N PRO A 126 -13.04 -9.01 -2.58
CA PRO A 126 -12.35 -9.78 -3.61
C PRO A 126 -12.63 -9.35 -5.05
N VAL A 127 -13.86 -8.91 -5.35
CA VAL A 127 -14.31 -8.62 -6.72
C VAL A 127 -13.77 -7.29 -7.23
N ILE A 128 -13.77 -6.24 -6.40
CA ILE A 128 -13.31 -4.90 -6.81
C ILE A 128 -11.82 -4.69 -6.56
N GLY A 129 -11.17 -5.59 -5.82
CA GLY A 129 -9.76 -5.47 -5.47
C GLY A 129 -8.83 -5.19 -6.66
N PRO A 130 -8.91 -5.97 -7.75
CA PRO A 130 -8.09 -5.70 -8.93
C PRO A 130 -8.29 -4.31 -9.53
N LEU A 131 -9.54 -3.81 -9.56
CA LEU A 131 -9.86 -2.48 -10.08
C LEU A 131 -9.22 -1.39 -9.23
N LEU A 132 -9.30 -1.53 -7.91
CA LEU A 132 -8.70 -0.59 -6.98
C LEU A 132 -7.17 -0.64 -7.00
N CYS A 133 -6.58 -1.79 -7.31
CA CYS A 133 -5.14 -1.88 -7.54
C CYS A 133 -4.68 -0.97 -8.69
N PHE A 134 -5.46 -0.85 -9.78
CA PHE A 134 -5.19 0.14 -10.82
C PHE A 134 -5.33 1.58 -10.32
N TYR A 135 -6.32 1.85 -9.48
CA TYR A 135 -6.47 3.17 -8.86
C TYR A 135 -5.26 3.53 -8.00
N GLN A 136 -4.72 2.57 -7.24
CA GLN A 136 -3.49 2.75 -6.47
C GLN A 136 -2.30 3.15 -7.37
N LEU A 137 -2.17 2.57 -8.57
CA LEU A 137 -1.15 2.98 -9.54
C LEU A 137 -1.35 4.43 -9.98
N VAL A 138 -2.59 4.85 -10.25
CA VAL A 138 -2.90 6.25 -10.59
C VAL A 138 -2.48 7.19 -9.46
N LEU A 139 -2.78 6.84 -8.21
CA LEU A 139 -2.39 7.64 -7.04
C LEU A 139 -0.88 7.75 -6.89
N LEU A 140 -0.14 6.65 -7.08
CA LEU A 140 1.32 6.65 -7.11
C LEU A 140 1.85 7.60 -8.18
N ILE A 141 1.24 7.61 -9.38
CA ILE A 141 1.67 8.47 -10.50
C ILE A 141 1.47 9.94 -10.15
N VAL A 142 0.28 10.30 -9.68
CA VAL A 142 -0.08 11.69 -9.35
C VAL A 142 0.76 12.21 -8.19
N MET A 143 0.91 11.43 -7.13
CA MET A 143 1.72 11.86 -5.98
C MET A 143 3.21 11.85 -6.29
N GLY A 144 3.70 10.88 -7.07
CA GLY A 144 5.08 10.82 -7.54
C GLY A 144 5.47 12.02 -8.41
N GLU A 145 4.57 12.47 -9.29
CA GLU A 145 4.73 13.68 -10.09
C GLU A 145 5.02 14.90 -9.21
N VAL A 146 4.16 15.10 -8.20
CA VAL A 146 4.24 16.22 -7.26
C VAL A 146 5.49 16.13 -6.39
N ALA A 147 5.76 14.96 -5.82
CA ALA A 147 6.85 14.76 -4.87
C ALA A 147 8.22 14.89 -5.51
N HIS A 148 8.35 14.44 -6.75
CA HIS A 148 9.63 14.39 -7.45
C HIS A 148 9.82 15.48 -8.50
N GLY A 149 8.86 16.40 -8.65
CA GLY A 149 8.91 17.46 -9.67
C GLY A 149 8.98 16.91 -11.08
N LEU A 150 8.40 15.73 -11.32
CA LEU A 150 8.38 15.08 -12.62
C LEU A 150 7.18 15.53 -13.44
N ASP A 151 7.24 15.38 -14.76
CA ASP A 151 6.01 15.37 -15.56
C ASP A 151 5.27 14.02 -15.42
N ALA A 152 3.96 14.02 -15.69
CA ALA A 152 3.11 12.85 -15.55
C ALA A 152 3.63 11.62 -16.32
N ARG A 153 4.28 11.82 -17.49
CA ARG A 153 4.81 10.74 -18.32
C ARG A 153 6.05 10.11 -17.68
N ARG A 154 6.98 10.91 -17.14
CA ARG A 154 8.14 10.38 -16.40
C ARG A 154 7.72 9.68 -15.11
N SER A 155 6.75 10.23 -14.37
CA SER A 155 6.19 9.58 -13.19
C SER A 155 5.54 8.23 -13.54
N PHE A 156 4.79 8.16 -14.64
CA PHE A 156 4.24 6.91 -15.17
C PHE A 156 5.33 5.85 -15.43
N TYR A 157 6.43 6.21 -16.10
CA TYR A 157 7.52 5.27 -16.35
C TYR A 157 8.19 4.81 -15.05
N ALA A 158 8.41 5.72 -14.09
CA ALA A 158 9.00 5.39 -12.81
C ALA A 158 8.20 4.33 -12.02
N ILE A 159 6.89 4.26 -12.22
CA ILE A 159 6.03 3.28 -11.53
C ILE A 159 5.85 2.00 -12.35
N VAL A 160 5.73 2.12 -13.67
CA VAL A 160 5.47 0.96 -14.55
C VAL A 160 6.71 0.10 -14.74
N ILE A 161 7.91 0.67 -14.81
CA ILE A 161 9.17 -0.08 -14.96
C ILE A 161 9.37 -1.10 -13.83
N PRO A 162 9.36 -0.73 -12.54
CA PRO A 162 9.53 -1.71 -11.47
C PRO A 162 8.39 -2.73 -11.40
N LEU A 163 7.16 -2.34 -11.78
CA LEU A 163 6.04 -3.26 -11.86
C LEU A 163 6.26 -4.34 -12.95
N ILE A 164 6.66 -3.94 -14.16
CA ILE A 164 6.99 -4.88 -15.24
C ILE A 164 8.16 -5.78 -14.81
N LEU A 165 9.20 -5.22 -14.20
CA LEU A 165 10.33 -6.00 -13.72
C LEU A 165 9.90 -7.05 -12.68
N CYS A 166 9.04 -6.68 -11.74
CA CYS A 166 8.47 -7.59 -10.76
C CYS A 166 7.68 -8.73 -11.42
N LEU A 167 6.81 -8.41 -12.39
CA LEU A 167 6.05 -9.42 -13.14
C LEU A 167 6.96 -10.36 -13.94
N CYS A 168 7.99 -9.83 -14.60
CA CYS A 168 8.99 -10.63 -15.33
C CYS A 168 9.74 -11.58 -14.38
N LEU A 169 10.17 -11.09 -13.21
CA LEU A 169 10.86 -11.94 -12.22
C LEU A 169 9.93 -13.03 -11.67
N MET A 170 8.68 -12.70 -11.36
CA MET A 170 7.70 -13.68 -10.87
C MET A 170 7.41 -14.77 -11.91
N THR A 171 7.24 -14.41 -13.18
CA THR A 171 7.04 -15.39 -14.27
C THR A 171 8.28 -16.27 -14.50
N LEU A 172 9.49 -15.69 -14.40
CA LEU A 172 10.74 -16.44 -14.51
C LEU A 172 10.88 -17.46 -13.38
N ILE A 173 10.71 -17.03 -12.13
CA ILE A 173 10.82 -17.90 -10.94
C ILE A 173 9.80 -19.03 -11.02
N THR A 174 8.53 -18.70 -11.33
CA THR A 174 7.48 -19.73 -11.44
C THR A 174 7.76 -20.73 -12.57
N THR A 175 8.32 -20.28 -13.70
CA THR A 175 8.72 -21.16 -14.80
C THR A 175 9.85 -22.10 -14.38
N ILE A 176 10.93 -21.59 -13.77
CA ILE A 176 12.06 -22.40 -13.29
C ILE A 176 11.59 -23.42 -12.24
N THR A 177 10.76 -22.99 -11.30
CA THR A 177 10.27 -23.86 -10.22
C THR A 177 9.34 -24.94 -10.77
N GLY A 178 8.46 -24.57 -11.71
CA GLY A 178 7.57 -25.49 -12.40
C GLY A 178 8.35 -26.55 -13.21
N LEU A 179 9.33 -26.12 -14.01
CA LEU A 179 10.21 -27.02 -14.76
C LEU A 179 10.96 -27.98 -13.82
N SER A 180 11.46 -27.48 -12.69
CA SER A 180 12.17 -28.31 -11.70
C SER A 180 11.26 -29.37 -11.07
N PHE A 181 10.01 -29.00 -10.75
CA PHE A 181 9.02 -29.91 -10.21
C PHE A 181 8.66 -31.03 -11.21
N PHE A 182 8.36 -30.67 -12.46
CA PHE A 182 8.04 -31.67 -13.50
C PHE A 182 9.26 -32.51 -13.88
N GLY A 183 10.46 -31.94 -13.93
CA GLY A 183 11.71 -32.67 -14.15
C GLY A 183 11.97 -33.73 -13.08
N GLY A 184 11.72 -33.40 -11.80
CA GLY A 184 11.83 -34.36 -10.69
C GLY A 184 10.85 -35.54 -10.81
N ILE A 185 9.59 -35.27 -11.18
CA ILE A 185 8.57 -36.32 -11.39
C ILE A 185 8.95 -37.24 -12.55
N LEU A 186 9.43 -36.68 -13.67
CA LEU A 186 9.81 -37.46 -14.85
C LEU A 186 11.07 -38.30 -14.59
N SER A 187 12.03 -37.78 -13.83
CA SER A 187 13.24 -38.51 -13.43
C SER A 187 12.92 -39.75 -12.58
N HIS A 188 11.98 -39.65 -11.65
CA HIS A 188 11.57 -40.79 -10.81
C HIS A 188 10.82 -41.90 -11.58
N LYS A 189 10.15 -41.58 -12.68
CA LYS A 189 9.46 -42.58 -13.53
C LYS A 189 10.39 -43.35 -14.46
N GLY A 190 11.64 -42.94 -14.61
CA GLY A 190 12.65 -43.62 -15.44
C GLY A 190 13.52 -44.65 -14.71
N GLN A 191 13.26 -44.93 -13.42
CA GLN A 191 14.05 -45.84 -12.58
C GLN A 191 13.33 -47.16 -12.24
N ILE A 192 12.41 -47.63 -13.08
CA ILE A 192 11.75 -48.95 -12.97
C ILE A 192 12.19 -49.84 -14.12
#